data_AF-A0A7Y3A3J7-F1
#
_entry.id   AF-A0A7Y3A3J7-F1
#
_cell.length_a   1.000
_cell.length_b   1.000
_cell.length_c   1.000
_cell.angle_alpha   90.00
_cell.angle_beta   90.00
_cell.angle_gamma   90.00
#
_symmetry.space_group_name_H-M   'P 1'
#
loop_
_entity.id
_entity.type
_entity.pdbx_description
1 polymer ?
#
loop_
_entity_poly.entity_id
_entity_poly.type
_entity_poly.pdbx_seq_one_letter_code
_entity_poly.pdbx_strand_id
1 'polypeptide(L)' 'KQRFFMDDFIGENLISDGQFKGVKVAKGNADPKNLDKTDNEVDAIAGATITGDGVSAMISSDLRLYVPYFENLKK' A
#
# COMPACT_ATOMS: atom_id res chain seq x y z
N LYS A 1 11.06 -16.44 3.75
CA LYS A 1 12.06 -15.42 4.14
C LYS A 1 11.59 -13.99 3.84
N GLN A 2 10.79 -13.74 2.79
CA GLN A 2 10.20 -12.42 2.52
C GLN A 2 8.72 -12.27 2.93
N ARG A 3 8.24 -13.04 3.93
CA ARG A 3 6.82 -12.96 4.33
C ARG A 3 6.46 -11.60 4.92
N PHE A 4 7.42 -10.94 5.57
CA PHE A 4 7.30 -9.59 6.11
C PHE A 4 6.72 -8.62 5.05
N PHE A 5 7.23 -8.63 3.82
CA PHE A 5 6.74 -7.74 2.76
C PHE A 5 5.25 -7.93 2.45
N MET A 6 4.73 -9.16 2.49
CA MET A 6 3.31 -9.42 2.27
C MET A 6 2.47 -9.09 3.51
N ASP A 7 3.00 -9.43 4.68
CA ASP A 7 2.37 -9.14 5.96
C ASP A 7 2.27 -7.63 6.19
N ASP A 8 3.16 -6.84 5.57
CA ASP A 8 3.20 -5.40 5.73
C ASP A 8 1.97 -4.68 5.17
N PHE A 9 1.31 -5.26 4.16
CA PHE A 9 0.06 -4.74 3.60
C PHE A 9 -1.16 -5.00 4.50
N ILE A 10 -1.06 -5.86 5.50
CA ILE A 10 -2.19 -6.20 6.36
C ILE A 10 -2.56 -4.99 7.22
N GLY A 11 -3.83 -4.58 7.13
CA GLY A 11 -4.37 -3.45 7.87
C GLY A 11 -4.08 -2.09 7.24
N GLU A 12 -3.34 -2.04 6.14
CA GLU A 12 -3.02 -0.79 5.45
C GLU A 12 -4.27 -0.15 4.86
N ASN A 13 -4.38 1.17 5.03
CA ASN A 13 -5.48 1.91 4.44
C ASN A 13 -5.28 2.05 2.93
N LEU A 14 -6.38 2.01 2.18
CA LEU A 14 -6.40 2.30 0.74
C LEU A 14 -6.92 3.72 0.45
N ILE A 15 -7.62 4.30 1.42
CA ILE A 15 -8.27 5.61 1.35
C ILE A 15 -7.69 6.46 2.46
N SER A 16 -7.26 7.66 2.12
CA SER A 16 -6.76 8.68 3.03
C SER A 16 -7.41 10.00 2.66
N ASP A 17 -7.90 10.74 3.66
CA ASP A 17 -8.63 12.01 3.47
C ASP A 17 -9.85 11.92 2.53
N GLY A 18 -10.51 10.75 2.49
CA GLY A 18 -11.65 10.51 1.60
C GLY A 18 -11.26 10.31 0.13
N GLN A 19 -9.97 10.24 -0.20
CA GLN A 19 -9.47 9.97 -1.54
C GLN A 19 -8.77 8.62 -1.59
N PHE A 20 -8.97 7.88 -2.67
CA PHE A 20 -8.22 6.66 -2.93
C PHE A 20 -6.75 7.01 -3.23
N LYS A 21 -5.82 6.53 -2.41
CA LYS A 21 -4.37 6.71 -2.58
C LYS A 21 -3.65 5.42 -2.99
N GLY A 22 -4.24 4.25 -2.76
CA GLY A 22 -3.60 2.96 -3.00
C GLY A 22 -2.62 2.60 -1.89
N VAL A 23 -1.55 1.85 -2.21
CA VAL A 23 -0.43 1.56 -1.30
C VAL A 23 0.89 1.73 -2.05
N LYS A 24 1.82 2.46 -1.45
CA LYS A 24 3.13 2.76 -2.03
C LYS A 24 4.23 1.96 -1.34
N VAL A 25 5.07 1.30 -2.13
CA VAL A 25 6.24 0.59 -1.64
C VAL A 25 7.40 1.58 -1.48
N ALA A 26 7.79 1.90 -0.26
CA ALA A 26 8.76 2.93 0.07
C ALA A 26 10.03 2.33 0.72
N LYS A 27 11.21 2.77 0.28
CA LYS A 27 12.50 2.31 0.84
C LYS A 27 12.73 2.77 2.29
N GLY A 28 11.94 3.71 2.76
CA GLY A 28 11.95 4.19 4.13
C GLY A 28 10.70 5.00 4.37
N ASN A 29 9.66 4.35 4.90
CA ASN A 29 8.47 5.00 5.46
C ASN A 29 8.72 5.54 6.89
N ALA A 30 9.98 5.48 7.37
CA ALA A 30 10.38 5.81 8.74
C ALA A 30 9.66 5.01 9.84
N ASP A 31 9.03 3.89 9.48
CA ASP A 31 8.32 2.99 10.38
C ASP A 31 8.85 1.55 10.30
N PRO A 32 10.04 1.28 10.87
CA PRO A 32 10.69 -0.03 10.81
C PRO A 32 9.96 -1.12 11.61
N LYS A 33 8.90 -0.77 12.35
CA LYS A 33 8.04 -1.74 13.06
C LYS A 33 6.70 -1.93 12.35
N ASN A 34 6.44 -1.15 11.30
CA ASN A 34 5.25 -1.21 10.48
C ASN A 34 3.96 -1.15 11.32
N LEU A 35 3.91 -0.18 12.24
CA LEU A 35 2.83 0.11 13.16
C LEU A 35 1.88 1.20 12.65
N ASP A 36 2.38 2.13 11.84
CA ASP A 36 1.56 3.07 11.09
C ASP A 36 0.95 2.33 9.90
N LYS A 37 -0.37 2.43 9.81
CA LYS A 37 -1.19 1.79 8.76
C LYS A 37 -2.06 2.80 8.03
N THR A 38 -1.76 4.08 8.22
CA THR A 38 -2.58 5.20 7.79
C THR A 38 -1.86 6.10 6.79
N ASP A 39 -0.57 5.87 6.58
CA ASP A 39 0.28 6.59 5.65
C ASP A 39 0.21 6.06 4.21
N ASN A 40 -0.45 4.92 3.99
CA ASN A 40 -0.57 4.24 2.70
C ASN A 40 0.79 3.75 2.17
N GLU A 41 1.77 3.47 3.05
CA GLU A 41 3.11 3.03 2.66
C GLU A 41 3.48 1.67 3.27
N VAL A 42 4.27 0.88 2.53
CA VAL A 42 4.87 -0.36 3.03
C VAL A 42 6.35 -0.40 2.73
N ASP A 43 7.10 -1.15 3.53
CA ASP A 43 8.55 -1.26 3.39
C ASP A 43 8.97 -1.94 2.09
N ALA A 44 9.93 -1.34 1.39
CA ALA A 44 10.49 -1.90 0.18
C ALA A 44 11.52 -3.00 0.46
N ILE A 45 11.63 -3.95 -0.47
CA ILE A 45 12.73 -4.90 -0.48
C ILE A 45 13.99 -4.21 -1.01
N ALA A 46 15.06 -4.21 -0.20
CA ALA A 46 16.35 -3.64 -0.59
C ALA A 46 16.88 -4.25 -1.89
N GLY A 47 17.31 -3.39 -2.83
CA GLY A 47 17.82 -3.80 -4.14
C GLY A 47 16.74 -4.04 -5.20
N ALA A 48 15.45 -3.85 -4.88
CA ALA A 48 14.34 -4.10 -5.79
C ALA A 48 13.49 -2.84 -6.10
N THR A 49 14.10 -1.65 -6.13
CA THR A 49 13.38 -0.37 -6.30
C THR A 49 12.45 -0.36 -7.51
N ILE A 50 12.92 -0.77 -8.69
CA ILE A 50 12.12 -0.78 -9.93
C ILE A 50 10.92 -1.74 -9.81
N THR A 51 11.11 -2.87 -9.13
CA THR A 51 10.01 -3.82 -8.87
C THR A 51 9.01 -3.24 -7.87
N GLY A 52 9.48 -2.56 -6.81
CA GLY A 52 8.62 -1.87 -5.84
C GLY A 52 7.79 -0.75 -6.47
N ASP A 53 8.39 0.05 -7.36
CA ASP A 53 7.69 1.09 -8.12
C ASP A 53 6.60 0.46 -9.01
N GLY A 54 6.93 -0.64 -9.69
CA GLY A 54 5.97 -1.39 -10.50
C GLY A 54 4.79 -1.94 -9.69
N VAL A 55 5.05 -2.50 -8.51
CA VAL A 55 4.00 -2.99 -7.60
C VAL A 55 3.12 -1.83 -7.10
N SER A 56 3.71 -0.71 -6.73
CA SER A 56 2.97 0.49 -6.30
C SER A 56 2.03 0.99 -7.41
N ALA A 57 2.54 1.06 -8.64
CA ALA A 57 1.75 1.46 -9.80
C ALA A 57 0.60 0.48 -10.08
N MET A 58 0.88 -0.83 -10.04
CA MET A 58 -0.11 -1.90 -10.24
C MET A 58 -1.23 -1.83 -9.20
N ILE A 59 -0.91 -1.72 -7.91
CA ILE A 59 -1.89 -1.62 -6.83
C ILE A 59 -2.79 -0.40 -7.05
N SER A 60 -2.19 0.76 -7.38
CA SER A 60 -2.94 1.98 -7.61
C SER A 60 -3.85 1.88 -8.84
N SER A 61 -3.37 1.36 -9.97
CA SER A 61 -4.17 1.24 -11.20
C SER A 61 -5.33 0.26 -11.05
N ASP A 62 -5.06 -0.89 -10.45
CA ASP A 62 -5.99 -2.01 -10.44
C ASP A 62 -7.08 -1.77 -9.38
N LEU A 63 -6.72 -1.36 -8.17
CA LEU A 63 -7.68 -1.08 -7.11
C LEU A 63 -8.52 0.17 -7.38
N ARG A 64 -8.04 1.11 -8.20
CA ARG A 64 -8.82 2.27 -8.63
C ARG A 64 -10.10 1.87 -9.37
N LEU A 65 -10.08 0.77 -10.11
CA LEU A 65 -11.25 0.24 -10.80
C LEU A 65 -12.34 -0.24 -9.81
N TYR A 66 -11.95 -0.58 -8.58
CA TYR A 66 -12.83 -1.07 -7.52
C TYR A 66 -13.25 0.03 -6.55
N VAL A 67 -12.81 1.28 -6.71
CA VAL A 67 -13.21 2.40 -5.84
C VAL A 67 -14.72 2.54 -5.69
N PRO A 68 -15.54 2.49 -6.76
CA PRO A 68 -17.00 2.56 -6.62
C PRO A 68 -17.58 1.41 -5.79
N TYR A 69 -16.95 0.24 -5.83
CA TYR A 69 -17.35 -0.90 -5.01
C TYR A 69 -17.01 -0.67 -3.53
N PHE A 70 -15.79 -0.20 -3.23
CA PHE A 70 -15.37 0.12 -1.86
C PHE A 70 -16.20 1.24 -1.21
N GLU A 71 -16.58 2.26 -1.97
CA GLU A 71 -17.45 3.34 -1.50
C GLU A 71 -18.87 2.85 -1.15
N ASN A 72 -19.38 1.88 -1.91
CA ASN A 72 -20.69 1.29 -1.62
C ASN A 72 -20.66 0.26 -0.47
N LEU A 73 -19.51 -0.34 -0.18
CA LEU A 73 -19.33 -1.29 0.93
C LEU A 73 -19.31 -0.64 2.30
N LYS A 74 -19.03 0.67 2.37
CA LYS A 74 -19.05 1.47 3.60
C LYS A 74 -20.45 2.01 3.94
N LYS A 75 -21.47 1.64 3.17
CA LYS A 75 -22.89 1.89 3.48
C LYS A 75 -23.49 0.67 4.16
#